data_AF-A0AAQ1SLV8-F1
#
_entry.id   AF-A0AAQ1SLV8-F1
#
_cell.length_a   1.000
_cell.length_b   1.000
_cell.length_c   1.000
_cell.angle_alpha   90.00
_cell.angle_beta   90.00
_cell.angle_gamma   90.00
#
_symmetry.space_group_name_H-M   'P 1'
#
loop_
_entity.id
_entity.type
_entity.pdbx_description
1 polymer ?
#
loop_
_entity_poly.entity_id
_entity_poly.type
_entity_poly.pdbx_seq_one_letter_code
_entity_poly.pdbx_strand_id
1 'polypeptide(L)' 'MDKCHCAQVAFETIVETARYEGVEYQEIIERVNAGNTCTACKSYLIDYCESRLQTPQTTTYGFSFFGSIAKSECLPS' A
#
# COMPACT_ATOMS: atom_id res chain seq x y z
N MET A 1 21.40 7.79 -0.05
CA MET A 1 20.39 7.24 0.88
C MET A 1 19.44 8.37 1.23
N ASP A 2 18.22 8.30 0.71
CA ASP A 2 17.20 9.30 0.96
C ASP A 2 16.60 9.11 2.35
N LYS A 3 16.65 10.18 3.14
CA LYS A 3 16.15 10.20 4.51
C LYS A 3 15.32 11.45 4.75
N CYS A 4 14.32 11.33 5.62
CA CYS A 4 13.63 12.49 6.15
C CYS A 4 14.59 13.22 7.09
N HIS A 5 15.06 14.41 6.71
CA HIS A 5 15.91 15.23 7.58
C HIS A 5 15.16 15.69 8.85
N CYS A 6 13.84 15.84 8.77
CA CYS A 6 13.01 16.37 9.84
C CYS A 6 12.70 15.33 10.93
N ALA A 7 12.44 14.08 10.51
CA ALA A 7 12.19 12.97 11.42
C ALA A 7 13.45 12.14 11.72
N GLN A 8 14.56 12.40 11.02
CA GLN A 8 15.80 11.62 11.08
C GLN A 8 15.61 10.11 10.80
N VAL A 9 14.61 9.77 10.01
CA VAL A 9 14.26 8.38 9.62
C VAL A 9 14.54 8.17 8.14
N ALA A 10 15.13 7.02 7.79
CA ALA A 10 15.34 6.61 6.41
C ALA A 10 14.04 6.09 5.79
N PHE A 11 13.83 6.34 4.49
CA PHE A 11 12.61 5.88 3.81
C PHE A 11 12.51 4.36 3.74
N GLU A 12 13.65 3.68 3.64
CA GLU A 12 13.73 2.22 3.68
C GLU A 12 13.21 1.65 4.99
N THR A 13 13.57 2.25 6.13
CA THR A 13 13.07 1.84 7.45
C THR A 13 11.55 1.88 7.53
N ILE A 14 10.90 2.89 6.93
CA ILE A 14 9.44 2.99 6.90
C ILE A 14 8.83 1.81 6.13
N VAL A 15 9.41 1.47 4.98
CA VAL A 15 8.96 0.35 4.15
C VAL A 15 9.20 -0.99 4.87
N GLU A 16 10.35 -1.16 5.50
CA GLU A 16 10.68 -2.38 6.26
C GLU A 16 9.75 -2.57 7.46
N THR A 17 9.50 -1.51 8.24
CA THR A 17 8.56 -1.55 9.37
C THR A 17 7.14 -1.84 8.90
N ALA A 18 6.68 -1.20 7.82
CA ALA A 18 5.36 -1.48 7.25
C ALA A 18 5.22 -2.95 6.82
N ARG A 19 6.24 -3.52 6.18
CA ARG A 19 6.26 -4.94 5.80
C ARG A 19 6.33 -5.88 7.00
N TYR A 20 7.12 -5.54 8.01
CA TYR A 20 7.30 -6.36 9.21
C TYR A 20 6.04 -6.39 10.07
N GLU A 21 5.38 -5.25 10.25
CA GLU A 21 4.14 -5.14 11.02
C GLU A 21 2.90 -5.53 10.21
N GLY A 22 3.00 -5.58 8.87
CA GLY A 22 1.87 -5.87 7.99
C GLY A 22 0.83 -4.75 7.94
N VAL A 23 1.26 -3.51 8.18
CA VAL A 23 0.41 -2.31 8.19
C VAL A 23 0.74 -1.42 7.00
N GLU A 24 -0.15 -0.49 6.68
CA GLU A 24 0.10 0.46 5.59
C GLU A 24 1.24 1.43 5.94
N TYR A 25 2.06 1.76 4.94
CA TYR A 25 3.18 2.68 5.12
C TYR A 25 2.73 4.07 5.61
N GLN A 26 1.50 4.47 5.29
CA GLN A 26 0.87 5.70 5.77
C GLN A 26 0.76 5.74 7.30
N GLU A 27 0.44 4.62 7.93
CA GLU A 27 0.35 4.52 9.39
C GLU A 27 1.72 4.70 10.05
N ILE A 28 2.76 4.11 9.46
CA ILE A 28 4.13 4.27 9.94
C ILE A 28 4.60 5.72 9.78
N ILE A 29 4.28 6.36 8.65
CA ILE A 29 4.57 7.78 8.38
C ILE A 29 4.00 8.69 9.47
N GLU A 30 2.76 8.45 9.90
CA GLU A 30 2.14 9.21 10.98
C GLU A 30 2.84 8.96 12.33
N ARG A 31 3.15 7.70 12.66
CA ARG A 31 3.83 7.34 13.91
C ARG A 31 5.21 7.98 14.03
N VAL A 32 5.99 8.01 12.94
CA VAL A 32 7.34 8.59 12.93
C VAL A 32 7.36 10.06 12.53
N ASN A 33 6.18 10.64 12.26
CA ASN A 33 5.97 12.02 11.83
C ASN A 33 6.82 12.43 10.60
N ALA A 34 7.17 11.46 9.75
CA ALA A 34 7.93 11.72 8.52
C ALA A 34 7.01 12.41 7.50
N GLY A 35 7.47 13.48 6.84
CA GLY A 35 6.64 14.19 5.85
C GLY A 35 5.50 15.06 6.42
N ASN A 36 5.17 14.94 7.71
CA ASN A 36 4.26 15.85 8.42
C ASN A 36 4.99 17.11 8.91
N THR A 37 6.22 16.95 9.43
CA THR A 37 7.05 18.10 9.87
C THR A 37 7.58 18.93 8.71
N CYS A 38 7.87 18.30 7.57
CA CYS A 38 8.27 18.99 6.36
C CYS A 38 7.66 18.30 5.14
N THR A 39 6.84 19.04 4.40
CA THR A 39 6.19 18.54 3.19
C THR A 39 7.16 18.33 2.04
N ALA A 40 8.38 18.90 2.11
CA ALA A 40 9.41 18.83 1.08
C ALA A 40 9.82 17.38 0.75
N CYS A 41 9.88 16.49 1.74
CA CYS A 41 10.20 15.09 1.51
C CYS A 41 8.96 14.20 1.29
N LYS A 42 7.74 14.74 1.46
CA LYS A 42 6.50 13.95 1.48
C LYS A 42 6.22 13.27 0.13
N SER A 43 6.26 14.04 -0.97
CA SER A 43 5.99 13.48 -2.30
C SER A 43 7.02 12.41 -2.69
N TYR A 44 8.30 12.65 -2.42
CA TYR A 44 9.37 11.70 -2.71
C TYR A 44 9.26 10.42 -1.85
N LEU A 45 8.89 10.56 -0.58
CA LEU A 45 8.68 9.44 0.33
C LEU A 45 7.47 8.58 -0.08
N ILE A 46 6.38 9.20 -0.54
CA ILE A 46 5.21 8.47 -1.08
C ILE A 46 5.63 7.68 -2.32
N ASP A 47 6.28 8.33 -3.30
CA ASP A 47 6.75 7.69 -4.53
C ASP A 47 7.70 6.52 -4.24
N TYR A 48 8.61 6.69 -3.27
CA TYR A 48 9.52 5.63 -2.81
C TYR A 48 8.77 4.44 -2.19
N CYS A 49 7.79 4.71 -1.31
CA CYS A 49 6.99 3.66 -0.68
C CYS A 49 6.15 2.92 -1.72
N GLU A 50 5.49 3.64 -2.62
CA GLU A 50 4.69 3.06 -3.69
C GLU A 50 5.55 2.21 -4.63
N SER A 51 6.69 2.71 -5.10
CA SER A 51 7.61 1.94 -5.96
C SER A 51 8.09 0.62 -5.31
N ARG A 52 8.28 0.61 -3.98
CA ARG A 52 8.76 -0.58 -3.24
C ARG A 52 7.63 -1.52 -2.79
N LEU A 53 6.42 -1.02 -2.56
CA LEU A 53 5.27 -1.79 -2.09
C LEU A 53 4.37 -2.24 -3.25
N GLN A 54 4.39 -1.54 -4.39
CA GLN A 54 3.76 -1.96 -5.65
C GLN A 54 4.52 -3.12 -6.34
N THR A 55 5.16 -4.02 -5.60
CA THR A 55 5.49 -5.33 -6.17
C THR A 55 4.20 -6.00 -6.62
N PRO A 56 3.91 -6.11 -7.93
CA PRO A 56 2.77 -6.85 -8.41
C PRO A 56 3.19 -8.32 -8.38
N GLN A 57 2.92 -9.00 -7.27
CA GLN A 57 2.71 -10.45 -7.31
C GLN A 57 1.20 -10.71 -7.44
N THR A 58 0.53 -9.99 -8.34
CA THR A 58 -0.66 -10.46 -9.04
C THR A 58 -0.25 -11.15 -10.33
N THR A 59 0.67 -12.12 -10.20
CA THR A 59 0.64 -13.30 -11.06
C THR A 59 -0.35 -14.28 -10.44
N THR A 60 -1.63 -13.89 -10.35
CA THR A 60 -2.72 -14.86 -10.23
C THR A 60 -3.26 -15.08 -11.64
N TYR A 61 -2.60 -15.99 -12.35
CA TYR A 61 -3.32 -16.87 -13.25
C TYR A 61 -4.47 -17.48 -12.44
N GLY A 62 -5.72 -17.16 -12.80
CA GLY A 62 -6.87 -17.93 -12.31
C GLY A 62 -8.05 -17.10 -11.81
N PHE A 63 -9.06 -17.03 -12.66
CA PHE A 63 -10.44 -17.36 -12.30
C PHE A 63 -11.23 -16.33 -11.47
N SER A 64 -11.89 -15.42 -12.18
CA SER A 64 -13.19 -14.87 -11.76
C SER A 64 -14.15 -14.96 -12.92
N PHE A 65 -14.74 -16.15 -13.05
CA PHE A 65 -15.97 -16.39 -13.81
C PHE A 65 -17.01 -15.36 -13.35
N PHE A 66 -17.47 -14.49 -14.24
CA PHE A 66 -18.52 -13.52 -13.96
C PHE A 66 -19.77 -14.25 -13.45
N GLY A 67 -20.00 -14.17 -12.13
CA GLY A 67 -21.28 -14.49 -11.53
C GLY A 67 -22.27 -13.39 -11.85
N SER A 68 -22.87 -13.43 -13.03
CA SER A 68 -24.08 -12.66 -13.33
C SER A 68 -25.26 -13.28 -12.60
N ILE A 69 -25.61 -12.64 -11.50
CA ILE A 69 -26.85 -12.79 -10.76
C ILE A 69 -28.05 -12.38 -11.63
N ALA A 70 -29.17 -13.06 -11.36
CA ALA A 70 -30.56 -12.73 -11.68
C ALA A 70 -31.12 -13.17 -13.04
N LYS A 71 -32.03 -14.17 -13.00
CA LYS A 71 -33.47 -13.93 -13.25
C LYS A 71 -34.32 -15.14 -12.83
N SER A 72 -35.30 -14.89 -11.97
CA SER A 72 -36.40 -15.79 -11.60
C SER A 72 -37.20 -16.21 -12.83
N GLU A 73 -37.32 -17.51 -13.17
CA GLU A 73 -38.46 -18.09 -13.91
C GLU A 73 -38.62 -19.60 -13.57
N CYS A 74 -39.63 -19.90 -12.75
CA CYS A 74 -40.52 -21.08 -12.77
C CYS A 74 -39.98 -22.54 -12.77
N LEU A 75 -40.26 -23.26 -11.67
CA LEU A 75 -40.79 -24.66 -11.70
C LEU A 75 -42.08 -24.73 -12.54
N PRO A 76 -42.61 -25.89 -13.03
CA PRO A 76 -42.50 -27.27 -12.50
C PRO A 76 -42.23 -28.30 -13.65
N SER A 77 -42.25 -29.63 -13.53
CA SER A 77 -42.83 -30.59 -12.59
C SER A 77 -42.14 -31.94 -12.74
#